data_AF-H2ZBS0-F1
#
_entry.id   AF-H2ZBS0-F1
#
_cell.length_a   1.000
_cell.length_b   1.000
_cell.length_c   1.000
_cell.angle_alpha   90.00
_cell.angle_beta   90.00
_cell.angle_gamma   90.00
#
_symmetry.space_group_name_H-M   'P 1'
#
loop_
_entity.id
_entity.type
_entity.pdbx_description
1 polymer ?
#
loop_
_entity_poly.entity_id
_entity_poly.type
_entity_poly.pdbx_seq_one_letter_code
_entity_poly.pdbx_strand_id
1 'polypeptide(L)'
;MVLDLDLFRTDKGGNPDKIKENQSKRYKDVKLVDNLVEADTEWRKCRYSLDNFNKLKNLCSKSIGLKMKNKEPVGDNDALPTDFPALEELTSEVLAILTVCQIKKVRLMVEDATTKCDQRRIELEGIRMKNLREIGNHLHESVPVSNDEDADNRIERTVGDCTVRKKYSHVDLVVMVDGFEGERGAVVAGSRGYFLKGALVFLEQALINFALQRLANNDYVPIYTPFFMRKEVMQEVAQLSQFDDELYKVVGKSSEKSD
;
A
#
# COMPACT_ATOMS: atom_id res chain seq x y z
N MET A 1 -2.10 3.43 -4.62
CA MET A 1 -2.91 4.61 -4.26
C MET A 1 -3.95 4.18 -3.25
N VAL A 2 -4.10 4.87 -2.12
CA VAL A 2 -4.92 4.43 -1.00
C VAL A 2 -5.80 5.57 -0.48
N LEU A 3 -6.87 5.24 0.23
CA LEU A 3 -7.67 6.22 0.97
C LEU A 3 -6.83 6.90 2.07
N ASP A 4 -7.20 8.14 2.39
CA ASP A 4 -6.60 8.86 3.51
C ASP A 4 -6.91 8.14 4.84
N LEU A 5 -5.87 7.95 5.67
CA LEU A 5 -5.97 7.31 6.98
C LEU A 5 -6.87 8.09 7.94
N ASP A 6 -6.96 9.42 7.81
CA ASP A 6 -7.78 10.23 8.72
C ASP A 6 -9.28 9.95 8.55
N LEU A 7 -9.71 9.42 7.39
CA LEU A 7 -11.09 8.97 7.17
C LEU A 7 -11.47 7.78 8.08
N PHE A 8 -10.49 7.01 8.55
CA PHE A 8 -10.66 5.87 9.45
C PHE A 8 -10.58 6.25 10.94
N ARG A 9 -10.29 7.52 11.27
CA ARG A 9 -10.06 7.97 12.65
C ARG A 9 -11.21 8.85 13.12
N THR A 10 -12.00 8.35 14.07
CA THR A 10 -13.12 9.10 14.65
C THR A 10 -12.65 10.36 15.39
N ASP A 11 -11.47 10.32 16.02
CA ASP A 11 -10.85 11.47 16.70
C ASP A 11 -10.40 12.59 15.73
N LYS A 12 -10.28 12.29 14.44
CA LYS A 12 -9.92 13.23 13.37
C LYS A 12 -11.12 13.68 12.53
N GLY A 13 -12.34 13.31 12.93
CA GLY A 13 -13.57 13.60 12.18
C GLY A 13 -13.86 12.61 11.04
N GLY A 14 -13.08 11.54 10.93
CA GLY A 14 -13.35 10.42 10.03
C GLY A 14 -14.55 9.58 10.46
N ASN A 15 -15.07 8.77 9.54
CA ASN A 15 -16.21 7.90 9.78
C ASN A 15 -15.96 6.50 9.16
N PRO A 16 -15.42 5.55 9.96
CA PRO A 16 -15.18 4.18 9.51
C PRO A 16 -16.44 3.48 8.99
N ASP A 17 -17.62 3.77 9.55
CA ASP A 17 -18.86 3.10 9.17
C ASP A 17 -19.29 3.45 7.74
N LYS A 18 -19.01 4.67 7.26
CA LYS A 18 -19.19 5.03 5.85
C LYS A 18 -18.30 4.23 4.92
N ILE A 19 -17.08 3.92 5.35
CA ILE A 19 -16.14 3.11 4.57
C ILE A 19 -16.59 1.65 4.56
N LYS A 20 -17.11 1.15 5.69
CA LYS A 20 -17.76 -0.18 5.75
C LYS A 20 -18.95 -0.29 4.82
N GLU A 21 -19.83 0.72 4.82
CA GLU A 21 -20.95 0.78 3.89
C GLU A 21 -20.46 0.77 2.43
N ASN A 22 -19.41 1.54 2.13
CA ASN A 22 -18.81 1.55 0.80
C ASN A 22 -18.25 0.17 0.38
N GLN A 23 -17.54 -0.51 1.28
CA GLN A 23 -17.02 -1.86 1.04
C GLN A 23 -18.14 -2.88 0.84
N SER A 24 -19.23 -2.76 1.60
CA SER A 24 -20.42 -3.59 1.41
C SER A 24 -21.06 -3.36 0.04
N LYS A 25 -21.19 -2.10 -0.41
CA LYS A 25 -21.67 -1.77 -1.76
C LYS A 25 -20.76 -2.31 -2.87
N ARG A 26 -19.49 -2.58 -2.56
CA ARG A 26 -18.51 -3.20 -3.47
C ARG A 26 -18.47 -4.72 -3.39
N TYR A 27 -19.30 -5.35 -2.55
CA TYR A 27 -19.29 -6.79 -2.29
C TYR A 27 -17.91 -7.29 -1.81
N LYS A 28 -17.20 -6.46 -1.04
CA LYS A 28 -15.88 -6.76 -0.46
C LYS A 28 -15.98 -6.94 1.05
N ASP A 29 -14.93 -7.53 1.63
CA ASP A 29 -14.88 -7.80 3.06
C ASP A 29 -14.82 -6.50 3.88
N VAL A 30 -15.86 -6.29 4.68
CA VAL A 30 -16.03 -5.14 5.57
C VAL A 30 -15.07 -5.22 6.76
N LYS A 31 -14.64 -6.43 7.17
CA LYS A 31 -13.73 -6.64 8.30
C LYS A 31 -12.35 -6.02 8.07
N LEU A 32 -11.97 -5.78 6.82
CA LEU A 32 -10.72 -5.08 6.48
C LEU A 32 -10.67 -3.68 7.11
N VAL A 33 -11.82 -3.00 7.21
CA VAL A 33 -11.93 -1.69 7.86
C VAL A 33 -11.67 -1.80 9.36
N ASP A 34 -12.27 -2.80 10.01
CA ASP A 34 -12.09 -3.03 11.45
C ASP A 34 -10.64 -3.38 11.79
N ASN A 35 -10.06 -4.32 11.05
CA ASN A 35 -8.66 -4.73 11.21
C ASN A 35 -7.70 -3.55 10.99
N LEU A 36 -8.02 -2.63 10.07
CA LEU A 36 -7.24 -1.42 9.84
C LEU A 36 -7.33 -0.47 11.03
N VAL A 37 -8.53 -0.20 11.53
CA VAL A 37 -8.77 0.71 12.67
C VAL A 37 -8.10 0.16 13.93
N GLU A 38 -8.17 -1.15 14.17
CA GLU A 38 -7.49 -1.81 15.28
C GLU A 38 -5.96 -1.66 15.15
N ALA A 39 -5.39 -2.01 13.99
CA ALA A 39 -3.96 -1.88 13.74
C ALA A 39 -3.46 -0.44 13.85
N ASP A 40 -4.22 0.56 13.35
CA ASP A 40 -3.86 1.97 13.49
C ASP A 40 -3.94 2.45 14.94
N THR A 41 -4.91 1.95 15.71
CA THR A 41 -5.06 2.28 17.14
C THR A 41 -3.90 1.72 17.95
N GLU A 42 -3.52 0.45 17.72
CA GLU A 42 -2.33 -0.14 18.34
C GLU A 42 -1.05 0.58 17.91
N TRP A 43 -0.94 0.92 16.62
CA TRP A 43 0.23 1.63 16.09
C TRP A 43 0.41 3.00 16.76
N ARG A 44 -0.69 3.74 16.97
CA ARG A 44 -0.68 5.02 17.69
C ARG A 44 -0.29 4.86 19.16
N LYS A 45 -0.76 3.80 19.83
CA LYS A 45 -0.32 3.47 21.20
C LYS A 45 1.18 3.17 21.26
N CYS A 46 1.69 2.34 20.34
CA CYS A 46 3.13 2.06 20.24
C CYS A 46 3.93 3.33 20.00
N ARG A 47 3.45 4.23 19.12
CA ARG A 47 4.12 5.52 18.87
C ARG A 47 4.20 6.38 20.13
N TYR A 48 3.12 6.44 20.92
CA TYR A 48 3.08 7.15 22.19
C TYR A 48 4.04 6.53 23.22
N SER A 49 4.04 5.20 23.37
CA SER A 49 4.98 4.50 24.25
C SER A 49 6.44 4.73 23.85
N LEU A 50 6.77 4.73 22.56
CA LEU A 50 8.11 5.05 22.06
C LEU A 50 8.55 6.47 22.44
N ASP A 51 7.67 7.47 22.33
CA ASP A 51 7.98 8.84 22.74
C ASP A 51 8.23 8.93 24.26
N ASN A 52 7.49 8.17 25.05
CA ASN A 52 7.70 8.10 26.50
C ASN A 52 9.00 7.37 26.87
N PHE A 53 9.31 6.24 26.24
CA PHE A 53 10.57 5.53 26.45
C PHE A 53 11.78 6.39 26.08
N ASN A 54 11.70 7.18 25.00
CA ASN A 54 12.74 8.13 24.63
C ASN A 54 12.93 9.22 25.69
N LYS A 55 11.85 9.78 26.25
CA LYS A 55 11.92 10.72 27.37
C LYS A 55 12.57 10.08 28.61
N LEU A 56 12.18 8.85 28.94
CA LEU A 56 12.74 8.10 30.07
C LEU A 56 14.22 7.78 29.90
N LYS A 57 14.65 7.41 28.69
CA LYS A 57 16.06 7.19 28.37
C LYS A 57 16.90 8.45 28.57
N ASN A 58 16.37 9.60 28.14
CA ASN A 58 17.00 10.91 28.35
C ASN A 58 17.04 11.27 29.85
N LEU A 59 15.97 10.99 30.58
CA LEU A 59 15.89 11.22 32.02
C LEU A 59 16.92 10.37 32.80
N CYS A 60 17.04 9.09 32.47
CA CYS A 60 18.04 8.18 33.04
C CYS A 60 19.47 8.66 32.75
N SER A 61 19.73 9.15 31.53
CA SER A 61 21.04 9.66 31.15
C SER A 61 21.39 10.94 31.92
N LYS A 62 20.40 11.82 32.13
CA LYS A 62 20.56 13.05 32.93
C LYS A 62 20.78 12.77 34.41
N SER A 63 20.06 11.80 35.00
CA SER A 63 20.24 11.43 36.41
C SER A 63 21.60 10.78 36.65
N ILE A 64 22.07 9.89 35.76
CA ILE A 64 23.44 9.35 35.80
C ILE A 64 24.46 10.50 35.77
N GLY A 65 24.32 11.46 34.85
CA GLY A 65 25.23 12.60 34.75
C GLY A 65 25.28 13.45 36.02
N LEU A 66 24.13 13.70 36.66
CA LEU A 66 24.04 14.48 37.90
C LEU A 66 24.70 13.76 39.08
N LYS A 67 24.44 12.46 39.26
CA LYS A 67 25.04 11.64 40.33
C LYS A 67 26.55 11.52 40.18
N MET A 68 27.04 11.34 38.95
CA MET A 68 28.48 11.30 38.65
C MET A 68 29.16 12.65 38.94
N LYS A 69 28.50 13.78 38.62
CA LYS A 69 29.00 15.12 38.96
C LYS A 69 29.08 15.34 40.48
N ASN A 70 28.11 14.80 41.23
CA ASN A 70 28.05 14.88 42.69
C ASN A 70 28.98 13.87 43.40
N LYS A 71 29.73 13.04 42.66
CA LYS A 71 30.62 11.99 43.18
C LYS A 71 29.91 10.98 44.10
N GLU A 72 28.64 10.71 43.83
CA GLU A 72 27.88 9.68 44.54
C GLU A 72 28.48 8.29 44.28
N PRO A 73 28.43 7.35 45.24
CA PRO A 73 28.89 5.99 45.04
C PRO A 73 28.16 5.32 43.87
N VAL A 74 28.91 4.70 42.97
CA VAL A 74 28.34 4.04 41.78
C VAL A 74 27.41 2.88 42.17
N GLY A 75 27.71 2.23 43.30
CA GLY A 75 27.01 1.05 43.82
C GLY A 75 27.39 -0.21 43.04
N ASP A 76 27.63 -1.32 43.74
CA ASP A 76 28.06 -2.58 43.12
C ASP A 76 26.89 -3.53 42.79
N ASN A 77 25.70 -3.25 43.34
CA ASN A 77 24.51 -4.07 43.14
C ASN A 77 23.59 -3.45 42.09
N ASP A 78 23.24 -4.25 41.08
CA ASP A 78 22.34 -3.90 39.98
C ASP A 78 20.91 -4.42 40.23
N ALA A 79 20.63 -5.11 41.34
CA ALA A 79 19.29 -5.56 41.68
C ALA A 79 18.36 -4.37 41.92
N LEU A 80 17.24 -4.36 41.20
CA LEU A 80 16.18 -3.37 41.41
C LEU A 80 15.38 -3.74 42.67
N PRO A 81 14.82 -2.76 43.39
CA PRO A 81 13.88 -3.02 44.47
C PRO A 81 12.74 -3.94 44.03
N THR A 82 12.24 -4.78 44.93
CA THR A 82 11.11 -5.69 44.64
C THR A 82 9.81 -4.95 44.32
N ASP A 83 9.69 -3.70 44.76
CA ASP A 83 8.54 -2.81 44.52
C ASP A 83 8.87 -1.74 43.46
N PHE A 84 9.66 -2.12 42.44
CA PHE A 84 10.05 -1.20 41.38
C PHE A 84 8.87 -0.91 40.46
N PRO A 85 8.47 0.36 40.27
CA PRO A 85 7.30 0.71 39.47
C PRO A 85 7.50 0.34 37.99
N ALA A 86 6.39 0.22 37.27
CA ALA A 86 6.43 -0.01 35.83
C ALA A 86 7.23 1.09 35.13
N LEU A 87 7.86 0.77 33.99
CA LEU A 87 8.68 1.75 33.25
C LEU A 87 7.92 3.04 32.94
N GLU A 88 6.61 2.94 32.73
CA GLU A 88 5.71 4.07 32.40
C GLU A 88 5.45 5.02 33.58
N GLU A 89 5.70 4.58 34.82
CA GLU A 89 5.48 5.34 36.06
C GLU A 89 6.76 5.95 36.63
N LEU A 90 7.89 5.82 35.90
CA LEU A 90 9.17 6.32 36.37
C LEU A 90 9.24 7.85 36.37
N THR A 91 9.45 8.42 37.56
CA THR A 91 9.67 9.86 37.76
C THR A 91 11.13 10.17 38.11
N SER A 92 11.50 11.45 38.07
CA SER A 92 12.82 11.91 38.52
C SER A 92 13.11 11.58 39.99
N GLU A 93 12.08 11.50 40.82
CA GLU A 93 12.18 11.21 42.25
C GLU A 93 12.57 9.75 42.48
N VAL A 94 11.92 8.81 41.77
CA VAL A 94 12.26 7.39 41.83
C VAL A 94 13.70 7.15 41.36
N LEU A 95 14.11 7.82 40.28
CA LEU A 95 15.48 7.72 39.76
C LEU A 95 16.53 8.35 40.69
N ALA A 96 16.16 9.29 41.56
CA ALA A 96 17.08 9.90 42.52
C ALA A 96 17.46 8.94 43.66
N ILE A 97 16.56 8.02 44.01
CA ILE A 97 16.75 7.02 45.09
C ILE A 97 17.70 5.90 44.65
N LEU A 98 17.79 5.63 43.34
CA LEU A 98 18.59 4.54 42.78
C LEU A 98 20.09 4.87 42.71
N THR A 99 20.91 3.82 42.72
CA THR A 99 22.35 3.91 42.46
C THR A 99 22.65 4.05 40.96
N VAL A 100 23.87 4.46 40.61
CA VAL A 100 24.27 4.60 39.19
C VAL A 100 24.20 3.24 38.47
N CYS A 101 24.59 2.13 39.10
CA CYS A 101 24.44 0.79 38.53
C CYS A 101 22.98 0.39 38.29
N GLN A 102 22.07 0.68 39.23
CA GLN A 102 20.64 0.43 39.06
C GLN A 102 20.05 1.26 37.91
N ILE A 103 20.38 2.56 37.81
CA ILE A 103 19.88 3.42 36.72
C ILE A 103 20.41 2.96 35.35
N LYS A 104 21.66 2.47 35.28
CA LYS A 104 22.19 1.84 34.05
C LYS A 104 21.37 0.61 33.64
N LYS A 105 20.96 -0.22 34.60
CA LYS A 105 20.09 -1.38 34.33
C LYS A 105 18.70 -0.96 33.86
N VAL A 106 18.08 0.03 34.52
CA VAL A 106 16.80 0.61 34.07
C VAL A 106 16.92 1.13 32.65
N ARG A 107 18.00 1.84 32.32
CA ARG A 107 18.26 2.32 30.96
C ARG A 107 18.33 1.17 29.95
N LEU A 108 19.01 0.07 30.27
CA LEU A 108 19.05 -1.12 29.40
C LEU A 108 17.65 -1.73 29.21
N MET A 109 16.82 -1.79 30.26
CA MET A 109 15.43 -2.24 30.16
C MET A 109 14.59 -1.31 29.27
N VAL A 110 14.79 0.01 29.36
CA VAL A 110 14.14 0.99 28.49
C VAL A 110 14.59 0.82 27.03
N GLU A 111 15.88 0.54 26.79
CA GLU A 111 16.41 0.29 25.44
C GLU A 111 15.83 -1.01 24.83
N ASP A 112 15.70 -2.08 25.61
CA ASP A 112 15.03 -3.32 25.19
C ASP A 112 13.53 -3.10 24.89
N ALA A 113 12.82 -2.40 25.79
CA ALA A 113 11.42 -2.04 25.59
C ALA A 113 11.21 -1.16 24.35
N THR A 114 12.11 -0.22 24.09
CA THR A 114 12.09 0.64 22.89
C THR A 114 12.22 -0.21 21.62
N THR A 115 13.16 -1.16 21.62
CA THR A 115 13.41 -2.04 20.47
C THR A 115 12.20 -2.93 20.18
N LYS A 116 11.60 -3.54 21.22
CA LYS A 116 10.38 -4.35 21.09
C LYS A 116 9.19 -3.52 20.59
N CYS A 117 9.04 -2.30 21.10
CA CYS A 117 7.96 -1.40 20.71
C CYS A 117 8.09 -0.94 19.25
N ASP A 118 9.31 -0.66 18.78
CA ASP A 118 9.55 -0.29 17.37
C ASP A 118 9.34 -1.47 16.42
N GLN A 119 9.77 -2.68 16.79
CA GLN A 119 9.47 -3.88 16.02
C GLN A 119 7.96 -4.10 15.85
N ARG A 120 7.21 -3.98 16.95
CA ARG A 120 5.73 -4.06 16.91
C ARG A 120 5.12 -2.95 16.06
N ARG A 121 5.67 -1.74 16.10
CA ARG A 121 5.21 -0.61 15.26
C ARG A 121 5.37 -0.92 13.77
N ILE A 122 6.50 -1.51 13.37
CA ILE A 122 6.77 -1.89 11.97
C ILE A 122 5.79 -2.98 11.52
N GLU A 123 5.53 -3.99 12.36
CA GLU A 123 4.56 -5.05 12.07
C GLU A 123 3.15 -4.48 11.86
N LEU A 124 2.70 -3.61 12.78
CA LEU A 124 1.39 -2.97 12.70
C LEU A 124 1.26 -2.06 11.48
N GLU A 125 2.34 -1.39 11.09
CA GLU A 125 2.39 -0.60 9.85
C GLU A 125 2.20 -1.48 8.61
N GLY A 126 2.83 -2.66 8.58
CA GLY A 126 2.63 -3.65 7.53
C GLY A 126 1.18 -4.16 7.45
N ILE A 127 0.59 -4.51 8.59
CA ILE A 127 -0.81 -4.96 8.68
C ILE A 127 -1.77 -3.86 8.22
N ARG A 128 -1.57 -2.63 8.72
CA ARG A 128 -2.37 -1.45 8.35
C ARG A 128 -2.29 -1.19 6.86
N MET A 129 -1.10 -1.20 6.26
CA MET A 129 -0.91 -0.97 4.83
C MET A 129 -1.51 -2.09 3.97
N LYS A 130 -1.41 -3.34 4.41
CA LYS A 130 -2.02 -4.48 3.72
C LYS A 130 -3.53 -4.33 3.64
N ASN A 131 -4.18 -4.03 4.77
CA ASN A 131 -5.63 -3.81 4.79
C ASN A 131 -6.03 -2.59 3.96
N LEU A 132 -5.27 -1.50 4.08
CA LEU A 132 -5.57 -0.24 3.39
C LEU A 132 -5.49 -0.37 1.85
N ARG A 133 -4.61 -1.22 1.33
CA ARG A 133 -4.47 -1.46 -0.13
C ARG A 133 -5.68 -2.16 -0.75
N GLU A 134 -6.39 -2.97 0.03
CA GLU A 134 -7.56 -3.75 -0.42
C GLU A 134 -8.88 -2.98 -0.24
N ILE A 135 -8.85 -1.79 0.34
CA ILE A 135 -10.03 -0.94 0.51
C ILE A 135 -10.18 -0.03 -0.70
N GLY A 136 -11.31 -0.16 -1.39
CA GLY A 136 -11.62 0.62 -2.59
C GLY A 136 -11.94 2.09 -2.28
N ASN A 137 -11.85 2.93 -3.31
CA ASN A 137 -12.22 4.34 -3.20
C ASN A 137 -13.73 4.52 -2.94
N HIS A 138 -14.16 5.70 -2.50
CA HIS A 138 -15.57 6.02 -2.37
C HIS A 138 -16.29 5.91 -3.73
N LEU A 139 -17.47 5.29 -3.70
CA LEU A 139 -18.35 5.20 -4.85
C LEU A 139 -19.06 6.53 -5.03
N HIS A 140 -19.13 7.01 -6.28
CA HIS A 140 -20.00 8.12 -6.61
C HIS A 140 -21.47 7.69 -6.50
N GLU A 141 -22.35 8.61 -6.14
CA GLU A 141 -23.78 8.32 -5.90
C GLU A 141 -24.51 7.76 -7.13
N SER A 142 -24.00 8.04 -8.33
CA SER A 142 -24.56 7.55 -9.59
C SER A 142 -24.21 6.10 -9.91
N VAL A 143 -23.28 5.46 -9.18
CA VAL A 143 -22.81 4.11 -9.50
C VAL A 143 -23.88 3.09 -9.12
N PRO A 144 -24.34 2.22 -10.05
CA PRO A 144 -25.25 1.14 -9.71
C PRO A 144 -24.58 0.17 -8.73
N VAL A 145 -25.28 -0.15 -7.64
CA VAL A 145 -24.80 -1.10 -6.63
C VAL A 145 -25.34 -2.48 -7.01
N SER A 146 -24.50 -3.24 -7.73
CA SER A 146 -24.75 -4.65 -8.04
C SER A 146 -23.44 -5.44 -8.16
N ASN A 147 -23.55 -6.76 -8.06
CA ASN A 147 -22.47 -7.72 -8.30
C ASN A 147 -22.65 -8.49 -9.63
N ASP A 148 -23.63 -8.12 -10.46
CA ASP A 148 -23.91 -8.74 -11.76
C ASP A 148 -23.80 -7.68 -12.87
N GLU A 149 -22.83 -7.86 -13.77
CA GLU A 149 -22.58 -6.93 -14.88
C GLU A 149 -23.59 -7.09 -16.03
N ASP A 150 -24.10 -8.30 -16.27
CA ASP A 150 -24.99 -8.56 -17.40
C ASP A 150 -26.40 -8.04 -17.12
N ALA A 151 -26.85 -8.13 -15.86
CA ALA A 151 -28.18 -7.74 -15.45
C ALA A 151 -28.31 -6.25 -15.12
N ASP A 152 -27.32 -5.67 -14.42
CA ASP A 152 -27.52 -4.40 -13.71
C ASP A 152 -26.69 -3.22 -14.25
N ASN A 153 -25.86 -3.44 -15.29
CA ASN A 153 -25.18 -2.34 -15.97
C ASN A 153 -26.19 -1.43 -16.67
N ARG A 154 -26.22 -0.16 -16.25
CA ARG A 154 -27.10 0.85 -16.83
C ARG A 154 -26.57 1.34 -18.18
N ILE A 155 -27.42 1.33 -19.20
CA ILE A 155 -27.12 1.91 -20.50
C ILE A 155 -27.31 3.44 -20.42
N GLU A 156 -26.21 4.19 -20.40
CA GLU A 156 -26.23 5.66 -20.32
C GLU A 156 -26.60 6.33 -21.65
N ARG A 157 -26.11 5.78 -22.77
CA ARG A 157 -26.38 6.30 -24.12
C ARG A 157 -26.16 5.25 -25.19
N THR A 158 -26.93 5.37 -26.28
CA THR A 158 -26.74 4.60 -27.51
C THR A 158 -26.52 5.57 -28.67
N VAL A 159 -25.48 5.37 -29.46
CA VAL A 159 -25.12 6.25 -30.58
C VAL A 159 -24.91 5.40 -31.83
N GLY A 160 -25.59 5.75 -32.92
CA GLY A 160 -25.59 4.98 -34.16
C GLY A 160 -26.56 3.79 -34.12
N ASP A 161 -26.46 2.91 -35.12
CA ASP A 161 -27.27 1.69 -35.22
C ASP A 161 -26.52 0.49 -34.64
N CYS A 162 -27.04 -0.05 -33.54
CA CYS A 162 -26.48 -1.20 -32.84
C CYS A 162 -27.18 -2.53 -33.18
N THR A 163 -28.12 -2.54 -34.13
CA THR A 163 -28.93 -3.71 -34.48
C THR A 163 -28.50 -4.37 -35.79
N VAL A 164 -27.83 -3.62 -36.67
CA VAL A 164 -27.36 -4.13 -37.97
C VAL A 164 -26.31 -5.21 -37.79
N ARG A 165 -26.56 -6.38 -38.39
CA ARG A 165 -25.60 -7.49 -38.45
C ARG A 165 -24.89 -7.53 -39.80
N LYS A 166 -23.58 -7.80 -39.78
CA LYS A 166 -22.74 -7.96 -40.98
C LYS A 166 -22.35 -9.43 -41.17
N LYS A 167 -21.81 -9.74 -42.35
CA LYS A 167 -21.61 -11.12 -42.83
C LYS A 167 -20.53 -11.91 -42.07
N TYR A 168 -19.37 -11.31 -41.84
CA TYR A 168 -18.19 -12.00 -41.28
C TYR A 168 -17.81 -11.41 -39.91
N SER A 169 -17.23 -12.25 -39.05
CA SER A 169 -16.64 -11.82 -37.78
C SER A 169 -15.24 -11.24 -37.99
N HIS A 170 -14.74 -10.47 -37.02
CA HIS A 170 -13.37 -9.94 -37.06
C HIS A 170 -12.32 -11.06 -37.20
N VAL A 171 -12.58 -12.26 -36.66
CA VAL A 171 -11.68 -13.42 -36.73
C VAL A 171 -11.43 -13.84 -38.18
N ASP A 172 -12.49 -13.90 -38.99
CA ASP A 172 -12.36 -14.26 -40.41
C ASP A 172 -11.78 -13.10 -41.20
N LEU A 173 -12.23 -11.87 -40.91
CA LEU A 173 -11.85 -10.68 -41.66
C LEU A 173 -10.34 -10.42 -41.65
N VAL A 174 -9.67 -10.61 -40.50
CA VAL A 174 -8.22 -10.39 -40.39
C VAL A 174 -7.39 -11.39 -41.21
N VAL A 175 -7.92 -12.60 -41.41
CA VAL A 175 -7.31 -13.64 -42.26
C VAL A 175 -7.62 -13.38 -43.74
N MET A 176 -8.86 -12.97 -44.06
CA MET A 176 -9.28 -12.68 -45.43
C MET A 176 -8.47 -11.57 -46.10
N VAL A 177 -8.00 -10.59 -45.33
CA VAL A 177 -7.13 -9.50 -45.84
C VAL A 177 -5.64 -9.86 -45.82
N ASP A 178 -5.30 -11.12 -45.52
CA ASP A 178 -3.94 -11.59 -45.30
C ASP A 178 -3.16 -10.70 -44.31
N GLY A 179 -3.80 -10.30 -43.21
CA GLY A 179 -3.27 -9.30 -42.27
C GLY A 179 -2.81 -9.88 -40.92
N PHE A 180 -3.14 -11.14 -40.63
CA PHE A 180 -2.91 -11.76 -39.33
C PHE A 180 -2.31 -13.16 -39.49
N GLU A 181 -1.34 -13.48 -38.64
CA GLU A 181 -0.71 -14.80 -38.58
C GLU A 181 -0.64 -15.27 -37.11
N GLY A 182 -1.61 -16.11 -36.73
CA GLY A 182 -1.76 -16.61 -35.37
C GLY A 182 -0.96 -17.88 -35.09
N GLU A 183 -0.87 -18.82 -36.05
CA GLU A 183 -0.19 -20.10 -35.84
C GLU A 183 1.30 -19.91 -35.60
N ARG A 184 1.97 -19.13 -36.46
CA ARG A 184 3.39 -18.80 -36.25
C ARG A 184 3.60 -17.89 -35.05
N GLY A 185 2.65 -16.99 -34.78
CA GLY A 185 2.67 -16.13 -33.59
C GLY A 185 2.68 -16.95 -32.29
N ALA A 186 1.85 -17.99 -32.23
CA ALA A 186 1.76 -18.88 -31.08
C ALA A 186 3.06 -19.68 -30.85
N VAL A 187 3.73 -20.11 -31.92
CA VAL A 187 5.03 -20.79 -31.83
C VAL A 187 6.12 -19.85 -31.30
N VAL A 188 6.09 -18.57 -31.67
CA VAL A 188 7.14 -17.60 -31.29
C VAL A 188 6.94 -17.03 -29.89
N ALA A 189 5.72 -16.61 -29.54
CA ALA A 189 5.44 -15.86 -28.31
C ALA A 189 4.58 -16.63 -27.29
N GLY A 190 4.17 -17.86 -27.60
CA GLY A 190 3.26 -18.65 -26.77
C GLY A 190 1.78 -18.37 -27.04
N SER A 191 0.88 -18.92 -26.21
CA SER A 191 -0.56 -18.77 -26.38
C SER A 191 -0.98 -17.31 -26.54
N ARG A 192 -1.89 -17.03 -27.50
CA ARG A 192 -2.33 -15.70 -27.93
C ARG A 192 -1.25 -14.83 -28.61
N GLY A 193 -0.06 -15.36 -28.88
CA GLY A 193 0.93 -14.71 -29.72
C GLY A 193 0.44 -14.55 -31.16
N TYR A 194 0.73 -13.40 -31.79
CA TYR A 194 0.32 -13.09 -33.15
C TYR A 194 1.35 -12.24 -33.88
N PHE A 195 1.34 -12.32 -35.22
CA PHE A 195 1.97 -11.33 -36.08
C PHE A 195 0.90 -10.56 -36.84
N LEU A 196 1.02 -9.24 -36.87
CA LEU A 196 0.25 -8.36 -37.74
C LEU A 196 1.09 -8.03 -38.99
N LYS A 197 0.47 -8.06 -40.17
CA LYS A 197 1.17 -7.83 -41.45
C LYS A 197 0.33 -7.03 -42.45
N GLY A 198 1.01 -6.50 -43.47
CA GLY A 198 0.39 -5.87 -44.62
C GLY A 198 -0.51 -4.69 -44.26
N ALA A 199 -1.73 -4.69 -44.81
CA ALA A 199 -2.68 -3.59 -44.67
C ALA A 199 -3.05 -3.27 -43.21
N LEU A 200 -3.07 -4.27 -42.32
CA LEU A 200 -3.45 -4.05 -40.92
C LEU A 200 -2.38 -3.29 -40.13
N VAL A 201 -1.10 -3.40 -40.49
CA VAL A 201 -0.04 -2.58 -39.88
C VAL A 201 -0.23 -1.10 -40.22
N PHE A 202 -0.55 -0.79 -41.48
CA PHE A 202 -0.86 0.58 -41.88
C PHE A 202 -2.13 1.11 -41.22
N LEU A 203 -3.14 0.25 -41.05
CA LEU A 203 -4.37 0.62 -40.34
C LEU A 203 -4.09 0.95 -38.85
N GLU A 204 -3.28 0.15 -38.17
CA GLU A 204 -2.85 0.41 -36.79
C GLU A 204 -2.13 1.76 -36.68
N GLN A 205 -1.15 2.02 -37.56
CA GLN A 205 -0.43 3.30 -37.59
C GLN A 205 -1.34 4.49 -37.90
N ALA A 206 -2.34 4.31 -38.77
CA ALA A 206 -3.33 5.34 -39.06
C ALA A 206 -4.19 5.67 -37.82
N LEU A 207 -4.61 4.64 -37.06
CA LEU A 207 -5.38 4.82 -35.82
C LEU A 207 -4.56 5.54 -34.74
N ILE A 208 -3.30 5.14 -34.55
CA ILE A 208 -2.38 5.79 -33.57
C ILE A 208 -2.24 7.28 -33.91
N ASN A 209 -1.94 7.61 -35.17
CA ASN A 209 -1.77 9.00 -35.59
C ASN A 209 -3.06 9.81 -35.46
N PHE A 210 -4.20 9.25 -35.85
CA PHE A 210 -5.49 9.90 -35.71
C PHE A 210 -5.83 10.19 -34.24
N ALA A 211 -5.63 9.23 -33.34
CA ALA A 211 -5.88 9.40 -31.91
C ALA A 211 -4.97 10.48 -31.30
N LEU A 212 -3.67 10.46 -31.62
CA LEU A 212 -2.70 11.46 -31.15
C LEU A 212 -3.09 12.88 -31.59
N GLN A 213 -3.39 13.06 -32.88
CA GLN A 213 -3.81 14.37 -33.40
C GLN A 213 -5.13 14.84 -32.78
N ARG A 214 -6.10 13.94 -32.64
CA ARG A 214 -7.41 14.27 -32.06
C ARG A 214 -7.28 14.72 -30.60
N LEU A 215 -6.45 14.04 -29.80
CA LEU A 215 -6.22 14.40 -28.41
C LEU A 215 -5.38 15.68 -28.29
N ALA A 216 -4.35 15.84 -29.13
CA ALA A 216 -3.54 17.06 -29.16
C ALA A 216 -4.37 18.31 -29.49
N ASN A 217 -5.36 18.18 -30.38
CA ASN A 217 -6.30 19.27 -30.69
C ASN A 217 -7.28 19.59 -29.55
N ASN A 218 -7.39 18.71 -28.54
CA ASN A 218 -8.16 18.92 -27.32
C ASN A 218 -7.23 19.23 -26.12
N ASP A 219 -6.07 19.85 -26.39
CA ASP A 219 -5.08 20.31 -25.40
C ASP A 219 -4.40 19.22 -24.56
N TYR A 220 -4.48 17.94 -24.96
CA TYR A 220 -3.69 16.88 -24.34
C TYR A 220 -2.25 16.89 -24.86
N VAL A 221 -1.28 16.70 -23.95
CA VAL A 221 0.15 16.61 -24.32
C VAL A 221 0.52 15.16 -24.65
N PRO A 222 0.98 14.85 -25.87
CA PRO A 222 1.45 13.51 -26.22
C PRO A 222 2.68 13.13 -25.39
N ILE A 223 2.67 11.93 -24.81
CA ILE A 223 3.77 11.40 -24.01
C ILE A 223 4.06 9.95 -24.40
N TYR A 224 5.33 9.66 -24.68
CA TYR A 224 5.82 8.30 -24.90
C TYR A 224 6.45 7.80 -23.59
N THR A 225 5.95 6.67 -23.07
CA THR A 225 6.32 6.18 -21.74
C THR A 225 7.30 4.99 -21.81
N PRO A 226 8.11 4.75 -20.77
CA PRO A 226 8.79 3.47 -20.61
C PRO A 226 7.79 2.31 -20.52
N PHE A 227 8.13 1.15 -21.06
CA PHE A 227 7.26 -0.04 -21.07
C PHE A 227 7.52 -0.99 -19.89
N PHE A 228 8.55 -0.71 -19.08
CA PHE A 228 8.85 -1.42 -17.86
C PHE A 228 9.03 -0.43 -16.72
N MET A 229 8.65 -0.83 -15.51
CA MET A 229 8.75 -0.03 -14.29
C MET A 229 9.43 -0.84 -13.20
N ARG A 230 10.10 -0.15 -12.27
CA ARG A 230 10.64 -0.79 -11.06
C ARG A 230 9.48 -1.27 -10.18
N LYS A 231 9.67 -2.42 -9.51
CA LYS A 231 8.66 -3.04 -8.64
C LYS A 231 8.09 -2.07 -7.60
N GLU A 232 8.94 -1.32 -6.92
CA GLU A 232 8.55 -0.34 -5.89
C GLU A 232 7.58 0.70 -6.45
N VAL A 233 7.84 1.23 -7.63
CA VAL A 233 7.00 2.25 -8.28
C VAL A 233 5.71 1.64 -8.83
N MET A 234 5.78 0.42 -9.39
CA MET A 234 4.58 -0.26 -9.89
C MET A 234 3.59 -0.56 -8.74
N GLN A 235 4.08 -0.88 -7.54
CA GLN A 235 3.24 -1.13 -6.37
C GLN A 235 2.45 0.10 -5.90
N GLU A 236 2.82 1.31 -6.32
CA GLU A 236 2.09 2.52 -5.99
C GLU A 236 0.88 2.74 -6.91
N VAL A 237 0.94 2.23 -8.15
CA VAL A 237 -0.07 2.45 -9.20
C VAL A 237 -0.93 1.22 -9.51
N ALA A 238 -0.43 0.01 -9.23
CA ALA A 238 -1.14 -1.25 -9.45
C ALA A 238 -1.57 -1.91 -8.14
N GLN A 239 -2.70 -2.62 -8.18
CA GLN A 239 -3.18 -3.43 -7.06
C GLN A 239 -2.45 -4.78 -7.02
N LEU A 240 -2.41 -5.41 -5.83
CA LEU A 240 -1.73 -6.70 -5.62
C LEU A 240 -2.24 -7.81 -6.55
N SER A 241 -3.55 -7.89 -6.77
CA SER A 241 -4.15 -8.88 -7.70
C SER A 241 -3.67 -8.72 -9.15
N GLN A 242 -3.35 -7.50 -9.59
CA GLN A 242 -2.85 -7.26 -10.95
C GLN A 242 -1.42 -7.79 -11.14
N PHE A 243 -0.63 -7.95 -10.07
CA PHE A 243 0.71 -8.52 -10.17
C PHE A 243 0.70 -9.99 -10.56
N ASP A 244 -0.32 -10.74 -10.13
CA ASP A 244 -0.38 -12.18 -10.34
C ASP A 244 -0.99 -12.53 -11.71
N ASP A 245 -2.00 -11.77 -12.16
CA ASP A 245 -2.78 -12.11 -13.37
C ASP A 245 -2.47 -11.23 -14.61
N GLU A 246 -1.95 -10.01 -14.44
CA GLU A 246 -1.87 -9.01 -15.52
C GLU A 246 -0.43 -8.57 -15.86
N LEU A 247 0.49 -8.58 -14.89
CA LEU A 247 1.83 -7.99 -15.05
C LEU A 247 2.94 -9.03 -15.34
N TYR A 248 3.65 -8.85 -16.46
CA TYR A 248 4.87 -9.61 -16.74
C TYR A 248 6.06 -9.14 -15.87
N LYS A 249 6.76 -10.09 -15.23
CA LYS A 249 8.01 -9.82 -14.50
C LYS A 249 9.20 -9.81 -15.48
N VAL A 250 9.91 -8.68 -15.55
CA VAL A 250 11.17 -8.55 -16.28
C VAL A 250 12.34 -8.67 -15.30
N VAL A 251 13.28 -9.58 -15.55
CA VAL A 251 14.46 -9.82 -14.71
C VAL A 251 15.68 -9.18 -15.36
N GLY A 252 16.43 -8.37 -14.59
CA GLY A 252 17.69 -7.77 -15.01
C GLY A 252 18.86 -8.26 -14.17
N LYS A 253 20.11 -8.01 -14.62
CA LYS A 253 21.33 -8.45 -13.91
C LYS A 253 21.43 -7.96 -12.46
N SER A 254 20.77 -6.85 -12.11
CA SER A 254 20.77 -6.27 -10.76
C SER A 254 19.76 -6.93 -9.82
N SER A 255 18.73 -7.61 -10.33
CA SER A 255 17.68 -8.25 -9.52
C SER A 255 18.04 -9.66 -9.04
N GLU A 256 19.09 -10.28 -9.57
CA GLU A 256 19.56 -11.61 -9.15
C GLU A 256 20.33 -11.60 -7.81
N LYS A 257 20.65 -10.41 -7.26
CA LYS A 257 21.47 -10.28 -6.04
C LYS A 257 20.67 -9.96 -4.78
N SER A 258 19.35 -9.88 -4.87
CA SER A 258 18.49 -9.40 -3.77
C SER A 258 17.30 -10.33 -3.49
N ASP A 259 17.45 -11.62 -3.78
CA ASP A 259 16.58 -12.68 -3.25
C ASP A 259 17.30 -13.41 -2.10
#